data_AF-A0A2N3E1J8-F1
#
_entry.id   AF-A0A2N3E1J8-F1
#
_cell.length_a   1.000
_cell.length_b   1.000
_cell.length_c   1.000
_cell.angle_alpha   90.00
_cell.angle_beta   90.00
_cell.angle_gamma   90.00
#
_symmetry.space_group_name_H-M   'P 1'
#
loop_
_entity.id
_entity.type
_entity.pdbx_description
1 polymer ?
#
loop_
_entity_poly.entity_id
_entity_poly.type
_entity_poly.pdbx_seq_one_letter_code
_entity_poly.pdbx_strand_id
1 'polypeptide(L)'
;MSCLPPSAGTPSARGGMVWVPGGTFTMGDTSYPEEEPIRGVSVEGFWMDRTEVTNAEFAAFVGATGYVTVAERPVDVIAHPGLPPEMQLPGAVVFVMPNDVNG
;
A
#
# COMPACT_ATOMS: atom_id res chain seq x y z
N MET A 1 13.29 9.20 24.73
CA MET A 1 13.76 8.58 23.47
C MET A 1 13.56 9.61 22.37
N SER A 2 14.63 10.32 21.97
CA SER A 2 14.53 11.41 20.99
C SER A 2 14.67 10.82 19.58
N CYS A 3 13.64 10.95 18.76
CA CYS A 3 13.74 10.64 17.33
C CYS A 3 14.49 11.80 16.66
N LEU A 4 15.77 11.58 16.34
CA LEU A 4 16.49 12.51 15.47
C LEU A 4 15.98 12.32 14.03
N PRO A 5 15.69 13.40 13.30
CA PRO A 5 15.35 13.28 11.89
C PRO A 5 16.58 12.80 11.10
N PRO A 6 16.42 11.88 10.14
CA PRO A 6 17.51 11.50 9.25
C PRO A 6 17.88 12.70 8.37
N SER A 7 19.19 12.99 8.28
CA SER A 7 19.74 14.01 7.38
C SER A 7 19.28 13.76 5.95
N ALA A 8 18.77 14.79 5.29
CA ALA A 8 18.49 14.74 3.86
C ALA A 8 19.82 14.58 3.10
N GLY A 9 20.02 13.43 2.45
CA GLY A 9 21.19 13.21 1.60
C GLY A 9 21.56 11.74 1.40
N THR A 10 21.50 11.32 0.14
CA THR A 10 21.92 10.02 -0.43
C THR A 10 20.94 8.86 -0.21
N PRO A 11 20.38 8.26 -1.30
CA PRO A 11 19.61 7.03 -1.19
C PRO A 11 20.47 5.97 -0.50
N SER A 12 19.97 5.37 0.58
CA SER A 12 20.69 4.25 1.20
C SER A 12 20.85 3.14 0.15
N ALA A 13 21.82 2.23 0.33
CA ALA A 13 21.99 1.05 -0.52
C ALA A 13 20.73 0.15 -0.62
N ARG A 14 19.68 0.48 0.15
CA ARG A 14 18.38 -0.17 0.24
C ARG A 14 17.24 0.78 -0.17
N GLY A 15 17.49 1.76 -1.03
CA GLY A 15 16.45 2.56 -1.69
C GLY A 15 15.60 3.44 -0.76
N GLY A 16 16.13 3.89 0.39
CA GLY A 16 15.36 4.73 1.32
C GLY A 16 14.64 3.96 2.44
N MET A 17 14.74 2.63 2.46
CA MET A 17 14.25 1.79 3.55
C MET A 17 14.96 2.07 4.89
N VAL A 18 14.25 1.79 5.98
CA VAL A 18 14.74 1.84 7.36
C VAL A 18 14.66 0.46 8.01
N TRP A 19 15.60 0.18 8.93
CA TRP A 19 15.58 -1.06 9.72
C TRP A 19 14.60 -0.90 10.88
N VAL A 20 13.64 -1.81 10.96
CA VAL A 20 12.75 -1.99 12.11
C VAL A 20 13.30 -3.13 12.96
N PRO A 21 13.76 -2.87 14.19
CA PRO A 21 14.26 -3.93 15.06
C PRO A 21 13.13 -4.89 15.43
N GLY A 22 13.47 -6.18 15.55
CA GLY A 22 12.53 -7.19 16.02
C GLY A 22 12.11 -6.93 17.48
N GLY A 23 10.95 -7.44 17.85
CA GLY A 23 10.39 -7.25 19.18
C GLY A 23 9.00 -7.85 19.33
N THR A 24 8.47 -7.72 20.54
CA THR A 24 7.10 -8.11 20.87
C THR A 24 6.27 -6.86 21.10
N PHE A 25 5.08 -6.81 20.50
CA PHE A 25 4.15 -5.70 20.68
C PHE A 25 2.71 -6.22 20.76
N THR A 26 1.81 -5.35 21.20
CA THR A 26 0.37 -5.62 21.25
C THR A 26 -0.25 -5.25 19.91
N MET A 27 -0.81 -6.23 19.19
CA MET A 27 -1.48 -6.05 17.90
C MET A 27 -2.99 -6.16 18.07
N GLY A 28 -3.73 -5.29 17.37
CA GLY A 28 -5.19 -5.25 17.34
C GLY A 28 -5.77 -4.05 18.10
N ASP A 29 -7.07 -3.83 17.94
CA ASP A 29 -7.88 -2.82 18.65
C ASP A 29 -9.30 -3.37 18.87
N THR A 30 -10.13 -2.64 19.61
CA THR A 30 -11.55 -2.95 19.90
C THR A 30 -12.53 -2.02 19.16
N SER A 31 -12.04 -1.09 18.33
CA SER A 31 -12.90 -0.14 17.61
C SER A 31 -13.75 -0.83 16.54
N TYR A 32 -13.23 -1.87 15.91
CA TYR A 32 -13.92 -2.65 14.88
C TYR A 32 -13.76 -4.16 15.11
N PRO A 33 -14.81 -4.98 14.88
CA PRO A 33 -14.73 -6.43 15.10
C PRO A 33 -13.61 -7.13 14.31
N GLU A 34 -13.25 -6.64 13.13
CA GLU A 34 -12.18 -7.18 12.30
C GLU A 34 -10.76 -6.86 12.82
N GLU A 35 -10.62 -5.91 13.74
CA GLU A 35 -9.35 -5.54 14.36
C GLU A 35 -9.07 -6.32 15.66
N GLU A 36 -10.05 -7.09 16.14
CA GLU A 36 -9.94 -7.99 17.29
C GLU A 36 -9.40 -9.38 16.92
N PRO A 37 -8.82 -10.14 17.88
CA PRO A 37 -8.56 -9.76 19.27
C PRO A 37 -7.21 -9.07 19.45
N ILE A 38 -7.12 -8.26 20.50
CA ILE A 38 -5.85 -7.74 20.98
C ILE A 38 -4.96 -8.90 21.47
N ARG A 39 -3.76 -9.06 20.88
CA ARG A 39 -2.82 -10.12 21.25
C ARG A 39 -1.36 -9.69 21.16
N GLY A 40 -0.51 -10.33 21.97
CA GLY A 40 0.94 -10.17 21.88
C GLY A 40 1.51 -10.88 20.66
N VAL A 41 2.23 -10.15 19.81
CA VAL A 41 2.87 -10.67 18.60
C VAL A 41 4.36 -10.36 18.64
N SER A 42 5.17 -11.38 18.37
CA SER A 42 6.62 -11.25 18.18
C SER A 42 6.97 -11.30 16.70
N VAL A 43 7.78 -10.35 16.24
CA VAL A 43 8.29 -10.31 14.87
C VAL A 43 9.80 -10.17 14.89
N GLU A 44 10.48 -10.82 13.93
CA GLU A 44 11.90 -10.61 13.69
C GLU A 44 12.16 -9.22 13.12
N GLY A 45 13.41 -8.75 13.18
CA GLY A 45 13.77 -7.47 12.59
C GLY A 45 13.74 -7.52 11.07
N PHE A 46 13.27 -6.44 10.43
CA PHE A 46 13.09 -6.37 8.98
C PHE A 46 13.28 -4.96 8.46
N TRP A 47 13.30 -4.81 7.14
CA TRP A 47 13.39 -3.51 6.48
C TRP A 47 12.03 -3.08 5.97
N MET A 48 11.71 -1.80 6.14
CA MET A 48 10.46 -1.20 5.67
C MET A 48 10.77 0.09 4.93
N ASP A 49 10.05 0.37 3.84
CA ASP A 49 10.13 1.68 3.19
C ASP A 49 9.69 2.78 4.17
N ARG A 50 10.40 3.91 4.12
CA ARG A 50 10.06 5.06 4.98
C ARG A 50 8.77 5.74 4.54
N THR A 51 8.46 5.65 3.26
CA THR A 51 7.27 6.24 2.63
C THR A 51 6.56 5.18 1.84
N GLU A 52 5.31 5.43 1.48
CA GLU A 52 4.62 4.64 0.46
C GLU A 52 5.38 4.72 -0.88
N VAL A 53 5.15 3.73 -1.75
CA VAL A 53 5.65 3.76 -3.13
C VAL A 53 5.00 4.92 -3.87
N THR A 54 5.83 5.82 -4.40
CA THR A 54 5.36 7.00 -5.10
C THR A 54 4.94 6.68 -6.54
N ASN A 55 4.12 7.56 -7.12
CA ASN A 55 3.76 7.46 -8.54
C ASN A 55 5.00 7.43 -9.46
N ALA A 56 6.05 8.16 -9.13
CA ALA A 56 7.28 8.20 -9.93
C ALA A 56 8.03 6.85 -9.89
N GLU A 57 8.12 6.23 -8.71
CA GLU A 57 8.75 4.92 -8.54
C GLU A 57 7.95 3.82 -9.22
N PHE A 58 6.62 3.83 -9.07
CA PHE A 58 5.75 2.88 -9.74
C PHE A 58 5.79 3.04 -11.28
N ALA A 59 5.83 4.27 -11.78
CA ALA A 59 5.98 4.55 -13.22
C ALA A 59 7.32 4.03 -13.77
N ALA A 60 8.41 4.15 -13.01
CA ALA A 60 9.70 3.58 -13.39
C ALA A 60 9.65 2.05 -13.46
N PHE A 61 8.97 1.40 -12.51
CA PHE A 61 8.73 -0.05 -12.54
C PHE A 61 7.93 -0.48 -13.77
N VAL A 62 6.82 0.21 -14.09
CA VAL A 62 6.01 -0.07 -15.29
C VAL A 62 6.85 0.13 -16.56
N GLY A 63 7.62 1.22 -16.65
CA GLY A 63 8.50 1.48 -17.80
C GLY A 63 9.58 0.41 -18.00
N ALA A 64 10.11 -0.15 -16.90
CA ALA A 64 11.15 -1.18 -16.96
C ALA A 64 10.60 -2.59 -17.29
N THR A 65 9.36 -2.88 -16.89
CA THR A 65 8.80 -4.25 -16.98
C THR A 65 7.69 -4.41 -17.99
N GLY A 66 7.06 -3.31 -18.42
CA GLY A 66 5.83 -3.34 -19.21
C GLY A 66 4.62 -3.85 -18.41
N TYR A 67 4.65 -3.77 -17.07
CA TYR A 67 3.58 -4.29 -16.23
C TYR A 67 2.24 -3.57 -16.47
N VAL A 68 1.19 -4.33 -16.75
CA VAL A 68 -0.20 -3.85 -16.85
C VAL A 68 -0.90 -4.18 -15.54
N THR A 69 -1.46 -3.19 -14.84
CA THR A 69 -2.11 -3.40 -13.53
C THR A 69 -3.38 -4.24 -13.64
N VAL A 70 -3.88 -4.78 -12.53
CA VAL A 70 -5.16 -5.51 -12.53
C VAL A 70 -6.31 -4.61 -12.99
N ALA A 71 -6.32 -3.34 -12.59
CA ALA A 71 -7.34 -2.37 -13.00
C ALA A 71 -7.36 -2.10 -14.51
N GLU A 72 -6.24 -2.31 -15.20
CA GLU A 72 -6.11 -2.14 -16.66
C GLU A 72 -6.42 -3.43 -17.44
N ARG A 73 -6.73 -4.53 -16.76
CA ARG A 73 -7.07 -5.83 -17.38
C ARG A 73 -8.58 -6.05 -17.35
N PRO A 74 -9.13 -6.85 -18.28
CA PRO A 74 -10.51 -7.32 -18.18
C PRO A 74 -10.74 -8.10 -16.89
N VAL A 75 -11.94 -8.00 -16.33
CA VAL A 75 -12.34 -8.76 -15.14
C VAL A 75 -12.33 -10.25 -15.44
N ASP A 76 -11.83 -11.05 -14.49
CA ASP A 76 -11.90 -12.50 -14.59
C ASP A 76 -13.35 -12.98 -14.40
N VAL A 77 -13.98 -13.37 -15.51
CA VAL A 77 -15.38 -13.82 -15.55
C VAL A 77 -15.60 -15.19 -14.89
N ILE A 78 -14.54 -15.97 -14.65
CA ILE A 78 -14.63 -17.23 -13.91
C ILE A 78 -14.71 -16.94 -12.41
N ALA A 79 -13.88 -16.00 -11.93
CA ALA A 79 -13.92 -15.56 -10.53
C ALA A 79 -15.19 -14.75 -10.21
N HIS A 80 -15.78 -14.09 -11.22
CA HIS A 80 -16.97 -13.27 -11.05
C HIS A 80 -18.08 -13.63 -12.06
N PRO A 81 -18.78 -14.76 -11.84
CA PRO A 81 -19.82 -15.20 -12.76
C PRO A 81 -21.03 -14.26 -12.72
N GLY A 82 -21.55 -13.91 -13.89
CA GLY A 82 -22.78 -13.13 -14.03
C GLY A 82 -22.62 -11.61 -14.00
N LEU A 83 -21.38 -11.08 -14.00
CA LEU A 83 -21.19 -9.64 -14.22
C LEU A 83 -21.71 -9.23 -15.60
N PRO A 84 -22.47 -8.12 -15.70
CA PRO A 84 -22.85 -7.55 -16.98
C PRO A 84 -21.62 -7.23 -17.85
N PRO A 85 -21.67 -7.40 -19.19
CA PRO A 85 -20.52 -7.19 -20.08
C PRO A 85 -19.85 -5.82 -19.94
N GLU A 86 -20.63 -4.78 -19.68
CA GLU A 86 -20.15 -3.41 -19.46
C GLU A 86 -19.29 -3.26 -18.20
N MET A 87 -19.49 -4.13 -17.20
CA MET A 87 -18.73 -4.17 -15.96
C MET A 87 -17.53 -5.14 -16.02
N GLN A 88 -17.32 -5.83 -17.15
CA GLN A 88 -16.16 -6.72 -17.36
C GLN A 88 -14.96 -5.98 -17.96
N LEU A 89 -15.17 -4.74 -18.41
CA LEU A 89 -14.13 -3.90 -19.00
C LEU A 89 -13.13 -3.42 -17.92
N PRO A 90 -11.86 -3.17 -18.30
CA PRO A 90 -10.91 -2.51 -17.41
C PRO A 90 -11.47 -1.20 -16.85
N GLY A 91 -11.26 -0.97 -15.56
CA GLY A 91 -11.80 0.20 -14.88
C GLY A 91 -11.16 0.42 -13.52
N ALA A 92 -11.10 1.68 -13.11
CA ALA A 92 -10.68 2.11 -11.79
C ALA A 92 -11.62 3.20 -11.29
N VAL A 93 -11.84 3.24 -9.98
CA VAL A 93 -12.49 4.39 -9.33
C VAL A 93 -11.43 5.47 -9.14
N VAL A 94 -11.62 6.61 -9.82
CA VAL A 94 -10.77 7.79 -9.61
C VAL A 94 -11.50 8.72 -8.64
N PHE A 95 -10.94 8.89 -7.45
CA PHE A 95 -11.41 9.92 -6.53
C PHE A 95 -10.88 11.28 -6.98
N VAL A 96 -11.80 12.14 -7.38
CA VAL A 96 -11.51 13.55 -7.64
C VAL A 96 -11.96 14.32 -6.41
N MET A 97 -11.06 15.10 -5.81
CA MET A 97 -11.43 15.99 -4.71
C MET A 97 -12.56 16.92 -5.18
N PRO A 98 -13.70 17.00 -4.47
CA PRO A 98 -14.74 17.96 -4.82
C PRO A 98 -14.17 19.37 -4.80
N ASN A 99 -14.41 20.16 -5.85
CA ASN A 99 -13.93 21.55 -5.93
C ASN A 99 -14.61 22.47 -4.89
N ASP A 100 -15.72 22.02 -4.32
CA ASP A 100 -16.46 22.73 -3.28
C ASP A 100 -16.70 21.80 -2.08
N VAL A 101 -16.25 22.23 -0.90
CA VAL A 101 -16.61 21.63 0.38
C VAL A 101 -17.80 22.38 0.98
N ASN A 102 -19.01 22.11 0.48
CA ASN A 102 -20.20 22.43 1.28
C ASN A 102 -20.44 21.25 2.23
N GLY A 103 -20.04 21.46 3.48
CA GLY A 103 -20.29 20.53 4.59
C GLY A 103 -21.76 20.32 4.88
#